data_AF-A0A2Z6RPP2-F1
#
_entry.id   AF-A0A2Z6RPP2-F1
#
_cell.length_a   1.000
_cell.length_b   1.000
_cell.length_c   1.000
_cell.angle_alpha   90.00
_cell.angle_beta   90.00
_cell.angle_gamma   90.00
#
_symmetry.space_group_name_H-M   'P 1'
#
loop_
_entity.id
_entity.type
_entity.pdbx_description
1 polymer ?
#
loop_
_entity_poly.entity_id
_entity_poly.type
_entity_poly.pdbx_seq_one_letter_code
_entity_poly.pdbx_strand_id
1 'polypeptide(L)'
;MQAEEFLNIPDESVVYEIPKDDQIIEELVYLFGNTDKENVDLEETDDSNEKPIISTNVAMSSLENVHTFLLQQDNVEEYIRLNKVAHG
;
A
#
# COMPACT_ATOMS: atom_id res chain seq x y z
N MET A 1 -15.68 27.12 -10.44
CA MET A 1 -16.10 25.93 -11.20
C MET A 1 -15.35 24.78 -10.57
N GLN A 2 -16.04 23.86 -9.87
CA GLN A 2 -15.39 22.66 -9.33
C GLN A 2 -15.19 21.68 -10.49
N ALA A 3 -14.02 21.05 -10.55
CA ALA A 3 -13.74 20.02 -11.54
C ALA A 3 -14.54 18.76 -11.22
N GLU A 4 -14.95 18.03 -12.25
CA GLU A 4 -15.53 16.70 -12.11
C GLU A 4 -14.39 15.68 -12.06
N GLU A 5 -14.44 14.77 -11.08
CA GLU A 5 -13.41 13.77 -10.84
C GLU A 5 -13.96 12.38 -11.21
N PHE A 6 -13.09 11.56 -11.81
CA PHE A 6 -13.47 10.25 -12.33
C PHE A 6 -12.42 9.20 -11.97
N LEU A 7 -12.87 8.00 -11.62
CA LEU A 7 -12.03 6.83 -11.40
C LEU A 7 -11.99 5.98 -12.68
N ASN A 8 -10.77 5.71 -13.16
CA ASN A 8 -10.51 4.85 -14.30
C ASN A 8 -9.72 3.61 -13.86
N ILE A 9 -10.28 2.42 -14.06
CA ILE A 9 -9.64 1.15 -13.76
C ILE A 9 -9.15 0.55 -15.08
N PRO A 10 -7.84 0.32 -15.28
CA PRO A 10 -7.27 -0.01 -16.59
C PRO A 10 -7.87 -1.25 -17.29
N ASP A 11 -8.34 -2.23 -16.50
CA ASP A 11 -8.93 -3.48 -17.01
C ASP A 11 -10.44 -3.39 -17.23
N GLU A 12 -11.06 -2.26 -16.89
CA GLU A 12 -12.50 -2.02 -17.05
C GLU A 12 -12.78 -1.10 -18.24
N SER A 13 -13.83 -1.41 -18.98
CA SER A 13 -14.28 -0.54 -20.08
C SER A 13 -15.20 0.60 -19.62
N VAL A 14 -15.31 0.82 -18.31
CA VAL A 14 -16.26 1.75 -17.69
C VAL A 14 -15.48 2.73 -16.82
N VAL A 15 -15.93 3.98 -16.80
CA VAL A 15 -15.38 5.06 -15.98
C VAL A 15 -16.44 5.44 -14.95
N TYR A 16 -16.03 5.59 -13.69
CA TYR A 16 -16.93 5.93 -12.59
C TYR A 16 -16.76 7.39 -12.21
N GLU A 17 -17.87 8.12 -12.09
CA GLU A 17 -17.86 9.47 -11.52
C GLU A 17 -17.67 9.38 -10.01
N ILE A 18 -16.76 10.19 -9.47
CA ILE A 18 -16.58 10.32 -8.03
C ILE A 18 -17.61 11.36 -7.53
N PRO A 19 -18.55 10.97 -6.65
CA PRO A 19 -19.48 11.90 -6.03
C PRO A 19 -18.75 13.08 -5.39
N LYS A 20 -19.33 14.28 -5.51
CA LYS A 20 -18.76 15.52 -4.97
C LYS A 20 -19.01 15.69 -3.47
N ASP A 21 -19.80 14.80 -2.88
CA ASP A 21 -20.05 14.77 -1.44
C ASP A 21 -19.08 13.81 -0.75
N ASP A 22 -18.86 14.04 0.55
CA ASP A 22 -17.96 13.23 1.36
C ASP A 22 -18.56 11.85 1.71
N GLN A 23 -19.67 11.46 1.07
CA GLN A 23 -20.47 10.29 1.44
C GLN A 23 -19.71 8.98 1.18
N ILE A 24 -18.95 8.90 0.08
CA ILE A 24 -18.03 7.76 -0.17
C ILE A 24 -16.92 7.73 0.89
N ILE A 25 -16.38 8.89 1.26
CA ILE A 25 -15.29 8.98 2.25
C ILE A 25 -15.80 8.52 3.62
N GLU A 26 -16.98 8.97 4.03
CA GLU A 26 -17.64 8.53 5.26
C GLU A 26 -17.91 7.03 5.27
N GLU A 27 -18.38 6.46 4.15
CA GLU A 27 -18.64 5.02 4.03
C GLU A 27 -17.34 4.19 4.08
N LEU A 28 -16.27 4.65 3.43
CA LEU A 28 -14.95 4.03 3.53
C LEU A 28 -14.39 4.11 4.95
N VAL A 29 -14.49 5.26 5.62
CA VAL A 29 -14.08 5.42 7.02
C VAL A 29 -14.91 4.53 7.94
N TYR A 30 -16.20 4.37 7.68
CA TYR A 30 -17.05 3.47 8.45
C TYR A 30 -16.68 1.99 8.24
N LEU A 31 -16.46 1.58 6.99
CA LEU A 31 -16.16 0.18 6.63
C LEU A 31 -14.75 -0.22 7.07
N PHE A 32 -13.76 0.66 6.89
CA PHE A 32 -12.35 0.36 7.13
C PHE A 32 -11.84 0.92 8.47
N GLY A 33 -12.37 2.04 8.96
CA GLY A 33 -11.96 2.64 10.23
C GLY A 33 -12.47 1.92 11.49
N ASN A 34 -13.41 0.98 11.34
CA ASN A 34 -13.83 0.09 12.43
C ASN A 34 -12.99 -1.19 12.55
N THR A 35 -11.98 -1.37 11.70
CA THR A 35 -11.05 -2.51 11.79
C THR A 35 -10.16 -2.41 13.03
N ASP A 36 -10.03 -1.22 13.62
CA ASP A 36 -9.11 -0.95 14.74
C ASP A 36 -9.82 -0.60 16.05
N LYS A 37 -10.80 -1.43 16.47
CA LYS A 37 -11.14 -1.52 17.90
C LYS A 37 -10.04 -2.22 18.73
N GLU A 38 -8.93 -2.57 18.10
CA GLU A 38 -7.66 -2.84 18.76
C GLU A 38 -6.58 -1.86 18.26
N ASN A 39 -6.72 -0.60 18.69
CA ASN A 39 -5.59 0.27 19.00
C ASN A 39 -4.63 0.61 17.84
N VAL A 40 -5.12 1.31 16.81
CA VAL A 40 -4.25 2.11 15.95
C VAL A 40 -4.45 3.57 16.31
N ASP A 41 -3.66 4.00 17.29
CA ASP A 41 -3.40 5.41 17.53
C ASP A 41 -2.68 5.96 16.29
N LEU A 42 -3.40 6.73 15.48
CA LEU A 42 -2.85 7.39 14.28
C LEU A 42 -2.04 8.65 14.63
N GLU A 43 -1.81 8.93 15.93
CA GLU A 43 -1.19 10.17 16.43
C GLU A 43 0.19 9.98 17.09
N GLU A 44 0.87 8.85 16.95
CA GLU A 44 2.33 8.80 17.15
C GLU A 44 2.99 7.88 16.11
N THR A 45 3.54 8.48 15.06
CA THR A 45 4.65 7.82 14.35
C THR A 45 5.84 7.85 15.30
N ASP A 46 6.20 6.69 15.83
CA ASP A 46 7.40 6.52 16.63
C ASP A 46 8.62 6.93 15.79
N ASP A 47 9.09 8.17 15.99
CA ASP A 47 10.32 8.73 15.38
C ASP A 47 11.58 8.22 16.10
N SER A 48 11.43 7.22 16.98
CA SER A 48 12.55 6.48 17.53
C SER A 48 13.31 5.78 16.41
N ASN A 49 14.64 5.86 16.48
CA ASN A 49 15.54 5.05 15.66
C ASN A 49 15.58 3.57 16.12
N GLU A 50 14.64 3.16 16.97
CA GLU A 50 14.52 1.80 17.45
C GLU A 50 14.11 0.88 16.31
N LYS A 51 14.96 -0.11 16.03
CA LYS A 51 14.69 -1.06 14.96
C LYS A 51 13.50 -1.92 15.38
N PRO A 52 12.41 -1.97 14.60
CA PRO A 52 11.27 -2.79 14.96
C PRO A 52 11.66 -4.27 14.99
N ILE A 53 11.27 -4.96 16.06
CA ILE A 53 11.42 -6.41 16.15
C ILE A 53 10.25 -7.04 15.40
N ILE A 54 10.54 -7.70 14.28
CA ILE A 54 9.54 -8.40 13.47
C ILE A 54 9.66 -9.92 13.65
N SER A 55 8.54 -10.62 13.51
CA SER A 55 8.57 -12.10 13.47
C SER A 55 9.14 -12.60 12.15
N THR A 56 9.71 -13.80 12.15
CA THR A 56 10.25 -14.43 10.93
C THR A 56 9.18 -14.57 9.84
N ASN A 57 7.94 -14.87 10.22
CA ASN A 57 6.83 -15.00 9.28
C ASN A 57 6.53 -13.65 8.60
N VAL A 58 6.46 -12.57 9.38
CA VAL A 58 6.24 -11.22 8.86
C VAL A 58 7.40 -10.79 7.95
N ALA A 59 8.64 -11.08 8.34
CA ALA A 59 9.81 -10.81 7.50
C ALA A 59 9.74 -11.54 6.15
N MET A 60 9.34 -12.80 6.16
CA MET A 60 9.29 -13.64 4.97
C MET A 60 8.19 -13.17 4.00
N SER A 61 6.98 -12.94 4.51
CA SER A 61 5.88 -12.40 3.70
C SER A 61 6.20 -11.00 3.15
N SER A 62 6.88 -10.16 3.93
CA SER A 62 7.32 -8.85 3.46
C SER A 62 8.34 -8.96 2.32
N LEU A 63 9.28 -9.92 2.43
CA LEU A 63 10.28 -10.17 1.38
C LEU A 63 9.64 -10.71 0.10
N GLU A 64 8.66 -11.61 0.20
CA GLU A 64 7.89 -12.13 -0.94
C GLU A 64 7.13 -11.02 -1.67
N ASN A 65 6.55 -10.08 -0.92
CA ASN A 65 5.87 -8.92 -1.49
C ASN A 65 6.84 -8.02 -2.26
N VAL A 66 7.99 -7.68 -1.65
CA VAL A 66 9.04 -6.87 -2.31
C VAL A 66 9.55 -7.58 -3.56
N HIS A 67 9.79 -8.89 -3.48
CA HIS A 67 10.24 -9.69 -4.63
C HIS A 67 9.21 -9.67 -5.76
N THR A 68 7.92 -9.85 -5.45
CA THR A 68 6.84 -9.80 -6.43
C THR A 68 6.71 -8.42 -7.09
N PHE A 69 6.82 -7.35 -6.30
CA PHE A 69 6.83 -5.98 -6.83
C PHE A 69 8.00 -5.73 -7.78
N LEU A 70 9.21 -6.17 -7.41
CA LEU A 70 10.39 -6.04 -8.25
C LEU A 70 10.24 -6.79 -9.56
N LEU A 71 9.57 -7.95 -9.57
CA LEU A 71 9.31 -8.73 -10.77
C LEU A 71 8.41 -8.03 -11.79
N GLN A 72 7.60 -7.07 -11.36
CA GLN A 72 6.69 -6.31 -12.23
C GLN A 72 7.38 -5.10 -12.88
N GLN A 73 8.61 -4.77 -12.51
CA GLN A 73 9.31 -3.59 -13.04
C GLN A 73 9.92 -3.88 -14.42
N ASP A 74 9.87 -2.90 -15.33
CA ASP A 74 10.39 -3.02 -16.71
C ASP A 74 11.90 -3.37 -16.76
N ASN A 75 12.67 -3.07 -15.71
CA ASN A 75 14.11 -3.33 -15.60
C ASN A 75 14.45 -4.49 -14.63
N VAL A 76 13.59 -5.51 -14.59
CA VAL A 76 13.66 -6.66 -13.66
C VAL A 76 15.05 -7.27 -13.49
N GLU A 77 15.79 -7.44 -14.58
CA GLU A 77 17.08 -8.13 -14.59
C GLU A 77 18.17 -7.36 -13.83
N GLU A 78 18.12 -6.03 -13.83
CA GLU A 78 19.08 -5.19 -13.14
C GLU A 78 18.87 -5.21 -11.62
N TYR A 79 17.61 -5.15 -11.18
CA TYR A 79 17.24 -5.16 -9.76
C TYR A 79 17.47 -6.52 -9.10
N ILE A 80 17.17 -7.63 -9.80
CA ILE A 80 17.45 -8.98 -9.30
C ILE A 80 18.95 -9.23 -9.19
N ARG A 81 19.74 -8.70 -10.14
CA ARG A 81 21.21 -8.85 -10.13
C ARG A 81 21.84 -8.11 -8.94
N LEU A 82 21.37 -6.92 -8.60
CA LEU A 82 21.84 -6.18 -7.42
C LEU A 82 21.61 -6.95 -6.11
N ASN A 83 20.46 -7.60 -5.96
CA ASN A 83 20.17 -8.43 -4.78
C ASN A 83 21.11 -9.64 -4.64
N LYS A 84 21.55 -10.25 -5.75
CA LYS A 84 22.46 -11.41 -5.71
C LYS A 84 23.89 -11.03 -5.31
N VAL A 85 24.35 -9.82 -5.63
CA VAL A 85 25.70 -9.35 -5.29
C VAL A 85 25.84 -9.00 -3.80
N ALA A 86 24.75 -8.59 -3.14
CA ALA A 86 24.76 -8.25 -1.72
C ALA A 86 24.78 -9.48 -0.77
N HIS A 87 24.67 -10.70 -1.32
CA HIS A 87 24.62 -11.96 -0.57
C HIS A 87 25.69 -12.99 -1.01
N GLY A 88 26.71 -12.54 -1.74
CA GLY A 88 27.89 -13.31 -2.12
C GLY A 88 29.11 -13.00 -1.26
#